data_AF-A0A9P7G7X9-F1
#
_entry.id   AF-A0A9P7G7X9-F1
#
_cell.length_a   1.000
_cell.length_b   1.000
_cell.length_c   1.000
_cell.angle_alpha   90.00
_cell.angle_beta   90.00
_cell.angle_gamma   90.00
#
_symmetry.space_group_name_H-M   'P 1'
#
loop_
_entity.id
_entity.type
_entity.pdbx_description
1 polymer ?
#
loop_
_entity_poly.entity_id
_entity_poly.type
_entity_poly.pdbx_seq_one_letter_code
_entity_poly.pdbx_strand_id
1 'polypeptide(L)'
;MPSCPISPACSRRYIGPDPRELGIFNLNNRILFTHELLDDYTSVYTSSETPFTAWVTVTSRRYGSHPSIPFVSEGTFRTAWFAYVNIQDFAKDMSCPKCGPCPEDVIWDGISLGFSKKHILATLRPPTVSDPEAPVRPNGYVWKQQVFPDATLRRLLWHVIKGCKGGSGIREKVVDSDDNEPQHHAMAVKVEMERVKAIPEVLGELSRIDSYLAALFDQHFGLTKVFAGIAAPKVYIKLFFQASSTANGNGAKGLTARVAGS
;
A
#
# COMPACT_ATOMS: atom_id res chain seq x y z
N MET A 1 47.66 7.83 9.21
CA MET A 1 47.40 6.58 8.46
C MET A 1 47.06 6.95 7.02
N PRO A 2 47.66 6.30 6.02
CA PRO A 2 47.48 6.69 4.61
C PRO A 2 46.08 6.33 4.12
N SER A 3 45.46 7.30 3.45
CA SER A 3 44.14 7.23 2.81
C SER A 3 44.16 6.31 1.59
N CYS A 4 43.19 5.40 1.50
CA CYS A 4 42.99 4.53 0.35
C CYS A 4 42.23 5.28 -0.76
N PRO A 5 42.81 5.46 -1.96
CA PRO A 5 42.11 6.06 -3.08
C PRO A 5 41.24 4.99 -3.75
N ILE A 6 39.92 5.10 -3.54
CA ILE A 6 38.86 4.62 -4.42
C ILE A 6 38.97 3.14 -4.82
N SER A 7 38.70 2.22 -3.89
CA SER A 7 38.25 0.88 -4.26
C SER A 7 36.71 0.82 -4.26
N PRO A 8 36.05 0.18 -5.24
CA PRO A 8 34.59 -0.04 -5.26
C PRO A 8 34.07 -0.86 -4.07
N ALA A 9 34.96 -1.51 -3.30
CA ALA A 9 34.63 -2.22 -2.08
C ALA A 9 34.47 -1.28 -0.87
N CYS A 10 35.17 -0.12 -0.84
CA CYS A 10 35.04 0.87 0.24
C CYS A 10 33.77 1.72 0.12
N SER A 11 33.17 1.85 -1.07
CA SER A 11 31.92 2.61 -1.28
C SER A 11 30.67 1.90 -0.74
N ARG A 12 30.79 0.63 -0.34
CA ARG A 12 29.73 -0.18 0.27
C ARG A 12 29.73 -0.19 1.79
N ARG A 13 30.70 0.46 2.44
CA ARG A 13 30.66 0.62 3.90
C ARG A 13 29.60 1.67 4.22
N TYR A 14 28.51 1.22 4.83
CA TYR A 14 27.42 2.06 5.32
C TYR A 14 27.77 2.84 6.60
N ILE A 15 29.01 2.72 7.10
CA ILE A 15 29.50 3.43 8.28
C ILE A 15 30.96 3.81 8.00
N GLY A 16 31.27 5.11 8.05
CA GLY A 16 32.63 5.63 8.00
C GLY A 16 33.30 5.64 9.38
N PRO A 17 34.54 6.13 9.51
CA PRO A 17 35.14 6.40 10.81
C PRO A 17 34.23 7.35 11.59
N ASP A 18 33.75 6.93 12.76
CA ASP A 18 32.79 7.65 13.61
C ASP A 18 33.55 8.53 14.63
N PRO A 19 33.58 9.87 14.46
CA PRO A 19 34.21 10.77 15.41
C PRO A 19 33.26 11.02 16.60
N ARG A 20 33.02 9.98 17.40
CA ARG A 20 32.11 10.03 18.56
C ARG A 20 32.42 11.19 19.53
N GLU A 21 33.70 11.52 19.69
CA GLU A 21 34.14 12.65 20.52
C GLU A 21 33.60 14.02 20.06
N LEU A 22 33.26 14.14 18.78
CA LEU A 22 32.66 15.35 18.20
C LEU A 22 31.13 15.32 18.19
N GLY A 23 30.50 14.22 18.64
CA GLY A 23 29.05 14.03 18.57
C GLY A 23 28.51 13.95 17.14
N ILE A 24 29.32 13.48 16.19
CA ILE A 24 28.96 13.37 14.77
C ILE A 24 29.03 11.91 14.34
N PHE A 25 27.96 11.44 13.71
CA PHE A 25 27.84 10.14 13.08
C PHE A 25 28.15 10.22 11.58
N ASN A 26 29.10 9.41 11.15
CA ASN A 26 29.55 9.36 9.77
C ASN A 26 28.94 8.16 9.01
N LEU A 27 27.94 8.43 8.17
CA LEU A 27 27.27 7.36 7.41
C LEU A 27 28.20 6.76 6.34
N ASN A 28 28.85 7.57 5.51
CA ASN A 28 29.59 7.05 4.35
C ASN A 28 30.65 8.02 3.82
N ASN A 29 31.23 8.82 4.70
CA ASN A 29 32.14 9.95 4.39
C ASN A 29 31.52 11.03 3.49
N ARG A 30 30.20 10.99 3.25
CA ARG A 30 29.46 11.99 2.47
C ARG A 30 28.33 12.62 3.25
N ILE A 31 27.67 11.85 4.09
CA ILE A 31 26.55 12.32 4.91
C ILE A 31 26.95 12.19 6.38
N LEU A 32 26.91 13.32 7.06
CA LEU A 32 27.16 13.44 8.49
C LEU A 32 25.85 13.76 9.20
N PHE A 33 25.61 13.10 10.33
CA PHE A 33 24.51 13.39 11.22
C PHE A 33 25.07 13.77 12.58
N THR A 34 24.38 14.61 13.35
CA THR A 34 24.72 14.76 14.77
C THR A 34 24.16 13.58 15.54
N HIS A 35 24.87 13.14 16.57
CA HIS A 35 24.37 12.11 17.50
C HIS A 35 23.08 12.61 18.15
N GLU A 36 23.04 13.89 18.56
CA GLU A 36 21.84 14.53 19.11
C GLU A 36 20.59 14.38 18.22
N LEU A 37 20.72 14.55 16.90
CA LEU A 37 19.60 14.41 15.97
C LEU A 37 19.10 12.95 15.88
N LEU A 38 20.01 11.99 15.98
CA LEU A 38 19.68 10.57 15.94
C LEU A 38 19.09 10.10 17.28
N ASP A 39 19.62 10.61 18.39
CA ASP A 39 19.13 10.37 19.75
C ASP A 39 17.76 11.00 19.98
N ASP A 40 17.50 12.20 19.43
CA ASP A 40 16.18 12.84 19.46
C ASP A 40 15.12 11.96 18.79
N TYR A 41 15.44 11.37 17.63
CA TYR A 41 14.53 10.41 17.02
C TYR A 41 14.36 9.15 17.88
N THR A 42 15.43 8.59 18.45
CA THR A 42 15.33 7.44 19.36
C THR A 42 14.42 7.75 20.56
N SER A 43 14.53 8.93 21.14
CA SER A 43 13.68 9.38 22.26
C SER A 43 12.21 9.50 21.87
N VAL A 44 11.91 10.11 20.73
CA VAL A 44 10.54 10.28 20.24
C VAL A 44 9.93 8.94 19.80
N TYR A 45 10.73 8.09 19.16
CA TYR A 45 10.35 6.74 18.75
C TYR A 45 9.99 5.87 19.96
N THR A 46 10.81 5.89 21.02
CA THR A 46 10.60 5.07 22.22
C THR A 46 9.48 5.59 23.12
N SER A 47 9.23 6.90 23.14
CA SER A 47 8.19 7.51 23.99
C SER A 47 6.80 7.52 23.36
N SER A 48 6.68 7.56 22.03
CA SER A 48 5.41 7.84 21.34
C SER A 48 5.17 6.98 20.09
N GLU A 49 5.98 5.95 19.85
CA GLU A 49 5.90 5.08 18.67
C GLU A 49 5.90 5.85 17.33
N THR A 50 6.59 6.99 17.29
CA THR A 50 6.54 7.87 16.11
C THR A 50 7.26 7.22 14.91
N PRO A 51 6.57 7.05 13.76
CA PRO A 51 7.17 6.47 12.58
C PRO A 51 8.14 7.44 11.90
N PHE A 52 9.13 6.89 11.17
CA PHE A 52 10.11 7.68 10.40
C PHE A 52 9.47 8.75 9.51
N THR A 53 8.40 8.39 8.80
CA THR A 53 7.66 9.31 7.91
C THR A 53 7.19 10.56 8.64
N ALA A 54 6.59 10.39 9.82
CA ALA A 54 6.06 11.48 10.62
C ALA A 54 7.19 12.36 11.17
N TRP A 55 8.21 11.76 11.77
CA TRP A 55 9.33 12.51 12.35
C TRP A 55 10.12 13.28 11.29
N VAL A 56 10.49 12.62 10.18
CA VAL A 56 11.22 13.25 9.07
C VAL A 56 10.42 14.40 8.46
N THR A 57 9.09 14.27 8.36
CA THR A 57 8.22 15.35 7.87
C THR A 57 8.29 16.58 8.77
N VAL A 58 8.22 16.39 10.10
CA VAL A 58 8.29 17.48 11.08
C VAL A 58 9.67 18.12 11.08
N THR A 59 10.73 17.31 11.11
CA THR A 59 12.12 17.77 11.09
C THR A 59 12.44 18.51 9.78
N SER A 60 11.98 18.02 8.63
CA SER A 60 12.16 18.72 7.35
C SER A 60 11.54 20.11 7.35
N ARG A 61 10.37 20.28 7.98
CA ARG A 61 9.75 21.61 8.13
C ARG A 61 10.57 22.53 9.03
N ARG A 62 11.15 22.00 10.11
CA ARG A 62 12.05 22.75 11.01
C ARG A 62 13.33 23.20 10.30
N TYR A 63 13.89 22.36 9.44
CA TYR A 63 15.05 22.73 8.61
C TYR A 63 14.65 23.68 7.47
N GLY A 64 13.42 23.61 6.96
CA GLY A 64 12.91 24.51 5.93
C GLY A 64 12.85 25.99 6.32
N SER A 65 12.95 26.33 7.63
CA SER A 65 13.15 27.71 8.07
C SER A 65 14.58 28.24 7.83
N HIS A 66 15.52 27.36 7.47
CA HIS A 66 16.90 27.70 7.14
C HIS A 66 17.10 27.65 5.62
N PRO A 67 17.61 28.71 4.98
CA PRO A 67 17.58 28.86 3.53
C PRO A 67 18.61 28.01 2.75
N SER A 68 19.58 27.37 3.42
CA SER A 68 20.77 26.86 2.74
C SER A 68 20.76 25.36 2.44
N ILE A 69 20.09 24.50 3.23
CA ILE A 69 20.18 23.04 3.05
C ILE A 69 18.87 22.35 3.46
N PRO A 70 18.18 21.64 2.52
CA PRO A 70 17.02 20.85 2.86
C PRO A 70 17.40 19.64 3.71
N PHE A 71 16.50 19.18 4.57
CA PHE A 71 16.69 17.95 5.32
C PHE A 71 16.72 16.72 4.39
N VAL A 72 17.32 15.63 4.87
CA VAL A 72 17.46 14.39 4.11
C VAL A 72 16.11 13.69 3.86
N SER A 73 16.06 12.83 2.85
CA SER A 73 14.89 11.98 2.61
C SER A 73 14.71 10.93 3.72
N GLU A 74 13.48 10.45 3.90
CA GLU A 74 13.14 9.41 4.86
C GLU A 74 14.01 8.15 4.71
N GLY A 75 14.23 7.69 3.46
CA GLY A 75 15.04 6.52 3.20
C GLY A 75 16.50 6.68 3.65
N THR A 76 17.07 7.87 3.45
CA THR A 76 18.44 8.19 3.90
C THR A 76 18.50 8.28 5.42
N PHE A 77 17.56 8.98 6.06
CA PHE A 77 17.52 9.08 7.52
C PHE A 77 17.34 7.71 8.19
N ARG A 78 16.39 6.90 7.70
CA ARG A 78 16.16 5.54 8.19
C ARG A 78 17.42 4.68 8.09
N THR A 79 18.14 4.76 6.97
CA THR A 79 19.41 4.04 6.79
C THR A 79 20.44 4.50 7.81
N ALA A 80 20.54 5.81 8.05
CA ALA A 80 21.47 6.36 9.01
C ALA A 80 21.14 5.97 10.45
N TRP A 81 19.88 6.01 10.84
CA TRP A 81 19.45 5.62 12.17
C TRP A 81 19.70 4.14 12.45
N PHE A 82 19.34 3.23 11.53
CA PHE A 82 19.66 1.80 11.72
C PHE A 82 21.18 1.55 11.80
N ALA A 83 21.97 2.28 11.01
CA ALA A 83 23.42 2.18 11.09
C ALA A 83 23.96 2.69 12.43
N TYR A 84 23.38 3.76 12.96
CA TYR A 84 23.74 4.35 14.25
C TYR A 84 23.38 3.45 15.44
N VAL A 85 22.14 2.95 15.48
CA VAL A 85 21.65 2.02 16.51
C VAL A 85 22.50 0.75 16.59
N ASN A 86 23.00 0.24 15.45
CA ASN A 86 23.91 -0.91 15.43
C ASN A 86 25.25 -0.65 16.15
N ILE A 87 25.66 0.61 16.34
CA ILE A 87 26.88 0.99 17.06
C ILE A 87 26.57 1.42 18.50
N GLN A 88 25.31 1.73 18.80
CA GLN A 88 24.88 1.98 20.17
C GLN A 88 24.81 0.64 20.91
N ASP A 89 25.66 0.50 21.93
CA ASP A 89 25.73 -0.67 22.80
C ASP A 89 24.59 -0.64 23.82
N PHE A 90 23.36 -0.83 23.35
CA PHE A 90 22.15 -0.85 24.18
C PHE A 90 22.12 -2.02 25.17
N ALA A 91 23.01 -3.01 25.03
CA ALA A 91 23.06 -4.17 25.93
C ALA A 91 23.36 -3.78 27.38
N LYS A 92 24.00 -2.63 27.62
CA LYS A 92 24.42 -2.20 28.96
C LYS A 92 23.32 -1.55 29.80
N ASP A 93 22.27 -1.01 29.19
CA ASP A 93 21.22 -0.26 29.90
C ASP A 93 19.91 -1.05 30.12
N MET A 94 19.83 -2.30 29.64
CA MET A 94 18.60 -3.08 29.66
C MET A 94 18.58 -4.12 30.81
N SER A 95 19.06 -3.75 32.00
CA SER A 95 18.89 -4.57 33.21
C SER A 95 17.54 -4.28 33.86
N CYS A 96 16.68 -5.29 33.97
CA CYS A 96 15.42 -5.14 34.69
C CYS A 96 15.73 -4.96 36.20
N PRO A 97 15.25 -3.88 36.86
CA PRO A 97 15.52 -3.63 38.28
C PRO A 97 14.88 -4.69 39.21
N LYS A 98 13.96 -5.51 38.69
CA LYS A 98 13.33 -6.62 39.42
C LYS A 98 13.89 -7.99 39.05
N CYS A 99 14.33 -8.16 37.80
CA CYS A 99 14.58 -9.45 37.17
C CYS A 99 16.08 -9.73 36.95
N GLY A 100 16.95 -8.72 37.07
CA GLY A 100 18.37 -8.85 36.76
C GLY A 100 18.70 -8.59 35.28
N PRO A 101 19.86 -9.07 34.80
CA PRO A 101 20.40 -8.73 33.48
C PRO A 101 19.49 -9.22 32.32
N CYS A 102 19.63 -8.55 31.18
CA CYS A 102 18.78 -8.73 30.02
C CYS A 102 18.81 -10.17 29.47
N PRO A 103 17.68 -10.72 28.95
CA PRO A 103 17.73 -11.90 28.09
C PRO A 103 18.59 -11.64 26.84
N GLU A 104 19.11 -12.72 26.24
CA GLU A 104 19.97 -12.67 25.03
C GLU A 104 19.30 -11.92 23.86
N ASP A 105 17.95 -11.95 23.81
CA ASP A 105 17.14 -11.29 22.80
C ASP A 105 16.21 -10.24 23.42
N VAL A 106 16.35 -8.98 22.99
CA VAL A 106 15.45 -7.88 23.33
C VAL A 106 14.47 -7.65 22.20
N ILE A 107 13.21 -8.01 22.41
CA ILE A 107 12.12 -7.73 21.49
C ILE A 107 11.55 -6.35 21.82
N TRP A 108 11.70 -5.41 20.90
CA TRP A 108 11.04 -4.10 20.97
C TRP A 108 9.64 -4.27 20.41
N ASP A 109 8.65 -4.44 21.29
CA ASP A 109 7.25 -4.51 20.89
C ASP A 109 6.82 -3.12 20.38
N GLY A 110 6.51 -3.02 19.09
CA GLY A 110 6.23 -1.75 18.42
C GLY A 110 6.56 -1.68 16.92
N ILE A 111 7.31 -2.64 16.36
CA ILE A 111 7.54 -2.71 14.91
C ILE A 111 7.29 -4.12 14.38
N SER A 112 6.27 -4.25 13.52
CA SER A 112 6.17 -5.39 12.61
C SER A 112 7.24 -5.28 11.51
N LEU A 113 8.43 -5.82 11.75
CA LEU A 113 9.47 -5.94 10.72
C LEU A 113 9.09 -7.05 9.73
N GLY A 114 8.52 -6.66 8.58
CA GLY A 114 8.28 -7.58 7.48
C GLY A 114 9.58 -7.93 6.77
N PHE A 115 10.16 -9.10 7.06
CA PHE A 115 11.28 -9.61 6.28
C PHE A 115 10.79 -10.11 4.91
N SER A 116 11.46 -9.67 3.84
CA SER A 116 11.25 -10.27 2.52
C SER A 116 11.59 -11.78 2.59
N LYS A 117 10.78 -12.64 1.96
CA LYS A 117 10.99 -14.12 1.94
C LYS A 117 12.42 -14.55 1.63
N LYS A 118 13.15 -13.76 0.82
CA LYS A 118 14.55 -14.02 0.45
C LYS A 118 15.55 -13.91 1.60
N HIS A 119 15.17 -13.31 2.72
CA HIS A 119 16.00 -13.17 3.93
C HIS A 119 15.53 -14.10 5.07
N ILE A 120 14.52 -14.93 4.82
CA ILE A 120 14.11 -15.97 5.77
C ILE A 120 15.08 -17.14 5.60
N LEU A 121 16.02 -17.29 6.53
CA LEU A 121 16.87 -18.47 6.61
C LEU A 121 16.00 -19.70 6.96
N ALA A 122 16.34 -20.87 6.44
CA ALA A 122 15.63 -22.12 6.75
C ALA A 122 15.61 -22.47 8.25
N THR A 123 16.48 -21.84 9.03
CA THR A 123 16.62 -22.01 10.48
C THR A 123 15.70 -21.09 11.28
N LEU A 124 15.11 -20.05 10.69
CA LEU A 124 14.18 -19.18 11.39
C LEU A 124 12.84 -19.91 11.56
N ARG A 125 12.52 -20.25 12.80
CA ARG A 125 11.20 -20.72 13.20
C ARG A 125 10.52 -19.62 13.99
N PRO A 126 9.22 -19.38 13.78
CA PRO A 126 8.49 -18.47 14.63
C PRO A 126 8.59 -18.97 16.08
N PRO A 127 8.73 -18.08 17.07
CA PRO A 127 8.79 -18.44 18.49
C PRO A 127 7.46 -18.99 19.03
N THR A 128 6.44 -19.13 18.18
CA THR A 128 5.17 -19.73 18.54
C THR A 128 5.25 -21.26 18.43
N VAL A 129 5.12 -21.91 19.58
CA VAL A 129 4.87 -23.36 19.66
C VAL A 129 3.54 -23.63 18.94
N SER A 130 3.58 -24.44 17.88
CA SER A 130 2.36 -24.86 17.19
C SER A 130 1.63 -25.86 18.07
N ASP A 131 0.41 -25.55 18.49
CA ASP A 131 -0.44 -26.49 19.22
C ASP A 131 -0.75 -27.71 18.32
N PRO A 132 -0.61 -28.96 18.80
CA PRO A 132 -0.92 -30.16 18.01
C PRO A 132 -2.37 -30.23 17.52
N GLU A 133 -3.31 -29.59 18.22
CA GLU A 133 -4.72 -29.51 17.85
C GLU A 133 -5.05 -28.22 17.06
N ALA A 134 -4.05 -27.39 16.73
CA ALA A 134 -4.29 -26.18 15.97
C ALA A 134 -4.98 -26.52 14.64
N PRO A 135 -6.09 -25.85 14.28
CA PRO A 135 -6.77 -26.10 13.02
C PRO A 135 -5.83 -25.78 11.85
N VAL A 136 -5.44 -26.82 11.12
CA VAL A 136 -4.60 -26.70 9.92
C VAL A 136 -5.41 -25.99 8.84
N ARG A 137 -5.15 -24.70 8.66
CA ARG A 137 -5.70 -23.96 7.53
C ARG A 137 -4.85 -24.28 6.30
N PRO A 138 -5.43 -24.70 5.17
CA PRO A 138 -4.66 -24.82 3.94
C PRO A 138 -4.01 -23.48 3.67
N ASN A 139 -2.67 -23.44 3.70
CA ASN A 139 -1.88 -22.24 3.53
C ASN A 139 -1.88 -21.85 2.04
N GLY A 140 -3.04 -21.41 1.57
CA GLY A 140 -3.26 -20.90 0.23
C GLY A 140 -3.90 -19.54 0.38
N TYR A 141 -3.09 -18.50 0.52
CA TYR A 141 -3.58 -17.16 0.21
C TYR A 141 -4.15 -17.22 -1.21
N VAL A 142 -5.47 -17.14 -1.34
CA VAL A 142 -6.14 -17.24 -2.65
C VAL A 142 -5.75 -15.99 -3.42
N TRP A 143 -4.74 -16.11 -4.27
CA TRP A 143 -4.07 -14.99 -4.96
C TRP A 143 -4.99 -14.22 -5.93
N LYS A 144 -6.26 -14.63 -6.02
CA LYS A 144 -7.33 -14.04 -6.83
C LYS A 144 -8.66 -14.07 -6.08
N GLN A 145 -8.69 -13.63 -4.82
CA GLN A 145 -9.97 -13.38 -4.14
C GLN A 145 -10.75 -12.35 -4.96
N GLN A 146 -11.81 -12.80 -5.60
CA GLN A 146 -12.74 -11.99 -6.37
C GLN A 146 -14.13 -12.32 -5.86
N VAL A 147 -14.96 -11.29 -5.67
CA VAL A 147 -16.36 -11.49 -5.27
C VAL A 147 -17.10 -12.33 -6.31
N PHE A 148 -16.82 -12.07 -7.59
CA PHE A 148 -17.31 -12.86 -8.71
C PHE A 148 -16.14 -13.55 -9.42
N PRO A 149 -16.08 -14.89 -9.46
CA PRO A 149 -15.04 -15.62 -10.18
C PRO A 149 -15.02 -15.30 -11.68
N ASP A 150 -16.20 -15.13 -12.29
CA ASP A 150 -16.32 -14.85 -13.72
C ASP A 150 -15.80 -13.45 -14.08
N ALA A 151 -14.90 -13.41 -15.06
CA ALA A 151 -14.34 -12.16 -15.58
C ALA A 151 -15.32 -11.43 -16.51
N THR A 152 -16.21 -12.17 -17.20
CA THR A 152 -17.18 -11.60 -18.13
C THR A 152 -18.25 -10.82 -17.36
N LEU A 153 -18.86 -11.46 -16.35
CA LEU A 153 -19.79 -10.81 -15.43
C LEU A 153 -19.21 -9.54 -14.80
N ARG A 154 -17.96 -9.58 -14.32
CA ARG A 154 -17.30 -8.38 -13.75
C ARG A 154 -17.16 -7.25 -14.76
N ARG A 155 -16.81 -7.54 -16.02
CA ARG A 155 -16.73 -6.51 -17.08
C ARG A 155 -18.11 -5.92 -17.39
N LEU A 156 -19.14 -6.76 -17.48
CA LEU A 156 -20.51 -6.31 -17.72
C LEU A 156 -21.02 -5.42 -16.59
N LEU A 157 -20.82 -5.84 -15.33
CA LEU A 157 -21.13 -5.03 -14.15
C LEU A 157 -20.42 -3.68 -14.19
N TRP A 158 -19.12 -3.67 -14.46
CA TRP A 158 -18.35 -2.44 -14.55
C TRP A 158 -18.87 -1.50 -15.64
N HIS A 159 -19.26 -2.04 -16.80
CA HIS A 159 -19.82 -1.28 -17.91
C HIS A 159 -21.15 -0.62 -17.51
N VAL A 160 -22.06 -1.37 -16.89
CA VAL A 160 -23.36 -0.84 -16.43
C VAL A 160 -23.18 0.24 -15.35
N ILE A 161 -22.24 0.05 -14.42
CA ILE A 161 -22.02 0.98 -13.30
C ILE A 161 -21.27 2.23 -13.75
N LYS A 162 -20.30 2.13 -14.67
CA LYS A 162 -19.56 3.29 -15.18
C LYS A 162 -20.48 4.28 -15.89
N GLY A 163 -21.50 3.80 -16.61
CA GLY A 163 -22.53 4.65 -17.21
C GLY A 163 -23.36 5.44 -16.18
N CYS A 164 -23.42 5.00 -14.92
CA CYS A 164 -24.15 5.70 -13.85
C CYS A 164 -23.45 7.00 -13.37
N LYS A 165 -22.22 7.29 -13.81
CA LYS A 165 -21.49 8.51 -13.41
C LYS A 165 -21.98 9.79 -14.12
N GLY A 166 -22.90 9.68 -15.06
CA GLY A 166 -23.53 10.82 -15.72
C GLY A 166 -24.98 10.96 -15.31
N GLY A 167 -25.25 11.65 -14.22
CA GLY A 167 -26.56 12.24 -13.98
C GLY A 167 -26.79 13.41 -14.94
N SER A 168 -26.93 13.12 -16.22
CA SER A 168 -27.57 14.03 -17.17
C SER A 168 -28.73 13.26 -17.74
N GLY A 169 -29.89 13.47 -17.14
CA GLY A 169 -31.14 12.98 -17.71
C GLY A 169 -31.23 13.41 -19.17
N ILE A 170 -31.90 12.58 -19.96
CA ILE A 170 -32.55 13.02 -21.18
C ILE A 170 -33.59 14.06 -20.74
N ARG A 171 -33.14 15.29 -20.55
CA ARG A 171 -33.97 16.48 -20.42
C ARG A 171 -33.52 17.34 -21.58
N GLU A 172 -34.41 17.44 -22.57
CA GLU A 172 -34.41 18.49 -23.60
C GLU A 172 -33.72 19.75 -23.08
N LYS A 173 -32.49 19.98 -23.53
CA LYS A 173 -31.97 21.33 -23.63
C LYS A 173 -32.13 21.72 -25.08
N VAL A 174 -33.26 22.36 -25.34
CA VAL A 174 -33.49 23.17 -26.54
C VAL A 174 -32.58 24.41 -26.39
N VAL A 175 -31.78 24.68 -27.44
CA VAL A 175 -30.92 25.86 -27.72
C VAL A 175 -29.64 25.93 -26.85
N ASP A 176 -28.41 26.07 -27.36
CA ASP A 176 -27.92 26.94 -28.45
C ASP A 176 -26.61 26.43 -29.08
N SER A 177 -26.54 26.53 -30.41
CA SER A 177 -25.43 26.56 -31.37
C SER A 177 -23.99 26.27 -30.91
N ASP A 178 -23.43 25.11 -31.28
CA ASP A 178 -21.99 24.95 -31.60
C ASP A 178 -21.77 23.77 -32.57
N ASP A 179 -21.17 24.04 -33.73
CA ASP A 179 -21.12 23.20 -34.96
C ASP A 179 -20.24 21.92 -34.86
N ASN A 180 -20.10 21.33 -33.66
CA ASN A 180 -19.33 20.09 -33.44
C ASN A 180 -20.12 18.98 -32.69
N GLU A 181 -21.43 19.18 -32.51
CA GLU A 181 -22.34 18.36 -31.70
C GLU A 181 -22.71 16.93 -32.21
N PRO A 182 -22.80 16.63 -33.53
CA PRO A 182 -23.44 15.38 -33.96
C PRO A 182 -22.65 14.11 -33.61
N GLN A 183 -21.32 14.19 -33.57
CA GLN A 183 -20.47 13.03 -33.28
C GLN A 183 -20.49 12.64 -31.79
N HIS A 184 -20.50 13.64 -30.90
CA HIS A 184 -20.54 13.41 -29.45
C HIS A 184 -21.90 12.86 -28.99
N HIS A 185 -23.00 13.34 -29.58
CA HIS A 185 -24.34 12.84 -29.28
C HIS A 185 -24.53 11.39 -29.75
N ALA A 186 -24.12 11.07 -30.99
CA ALA A 186 -24.20 9.70 -31.52
C ALA A 186 -23.37 8.70 -30.69
N MET A 187 -22.19 9.11 -30.22
CA MET A 187 -21.35 8.28 -29.35
C MET A 187 -21.98 8.05 -27.97
N ALA A 188 -22.59 9.08 -27.37
CA ALA A 188 -23.26 8.96 -26.09
C ALA A 188 -24.49 8.04 -26.15
N VAL A 189 -25.32 8.17 -27.20
CA VAL A 189 -26.49 7.31 -27.43
C VAL A 189 -26.05 5.85 -27.62
N LYS A 190 -24.96 5.60 -28.35
CA LYS A 190 -24.42 4.25 -28.53
C LYS A 190 -23.98 3.62 -27.21
N VAL A 191 -23.26 4.37 -26.36
CA VAL A 191 -22.80 3.90 -25.04
C VAL A 191 -23.97 3.57 -24.12
N GLU A 192 -25.01 4.42 -24.10
CA GLU A 192 -26.19 4.16 -23.27
C GLU A 192 -26.99 2.95 -23.77
N MET A 193 -27.08 2.76 -25.10
CA MET A 193 -27.73 1.59 -25.68
C MET A 193 -26.96 0.29 -25.37
N GLU A 194 -25.62 0.32 -25.37
CA GLU A 194 -24.79 -0.81 -24.94
C GLU A 194 -24.99 -1.13 -23.45
N ARG A 195 -25.12 -0.11 -22.60
CA ARG A 195 -25.46 -0.27 -21.19
C ARG A 195 -26.83 -0.94 -20.99
N VAL A 196 -27.86 -0.47 -21.70
CA VAL A 196 -29.22 -1.03 -21.63
C VAL A 196 -29.23 -2.50 -22.05
N LYS A 197 -28.45 -2.85 -23.10
CA LYS A 197 -28.32 -4.24 -23.57
C LYS A 197 -27.63 -5.17 -22.56
N ALA A 198 -26.69 -4.65 -21.76
CA ALA A 198 -25.94 -5.45 -20.79
C ALA A 198 -26.74 -5.78 -19.50
N ILE A 199 -27.76 -5.00 -19.15
CA ILE A 199 -28.50 -5.17 -17.88
C ILE A 199 -29.18 -6.55 -17.76
N PRO A 200 -29.94 -7.05 -18.75
CA PRO A 200 -30.57 -8.37 -18.66
C PRO A 200 -29.55 -9.51 -18.49
N GLU A 201 -28.39 -9.40 -19.15
CA GLU A 201 -27.32 -10.38 -19.05
C GLU A 201 -26.71 -10.40 -17.64
N VAL A 202 -26.43 -9.22 -17.08
CA VAL A 202 -25.96 -9.10 -15.69
C VAL A 202 -26.96 -9.68 -14.69
N LEU A 203 -28.25 -9.40 -14.86
CA LEU A 203 -29.30 -9.94 -13.99
C LEU A 203 -29.39 -11.47 -14.08
N GLY A 204 -29.27 -12.02 -15.29
CA GLY A 204 -29.25 -13.47 -15.50
C GLY A 204 -28.08 -14.14 -14.79
N GLU A 205 -26.87 -13.60 -14.94
CA GLU A 205 -25.68 -14.14 -14.30
C GLU A 205 -25.65 -13.92 -12.78
N LEU A 206 -26.09 -12.76 -12.29
CA LEU A 206 -26.21 -12.52 -10.84
C LEU A 206 -27.22 -13.47 -10.20
N SER A 207 -28.34 -13.75 -10.87
CA SER A 207 -29.37 -14.65 -10.35
C SER A 207 -28.88 -16.09 -10.20
N ARG A 208 -27.95 -16.52 -11.07
CA ARG A 208 -27.28 -17.83 -10.95
C ARG A 208 -26.37 -17.93 -9.72
N ILE A 209 -25.86 -16.79 -9.23
CA ILE A 209 -25.01 -16.73 -8.04
C ILE A 209 -25.88 -16.59 -6.80
N ASP A 210 -26.75 -15.56 -6.79
CA ASP A 210 -27.65 -15.26 -5.68
C ASP A 210 -28.84 -14.41 -6.16
N SER A 211 -30.06 -14.88 -5.90
CA SER A 211 -31.29 -14.21 -6.33
C SER A 211 -31.54 -12.87 -5.65
N TYR A 212 -31.10 -12.70 -4.39
CA TYR A 212 -31.26 -11.43 -3.66
C TYR A 212 -30.31 -10.36 -4.19
N LEU A 213 -29.09 -10.75 -4.54
CA LEU A 213 -28.10 -9.87 -5.15
C LEU A 213 -28.57 -9.38 -6.53
N ALA A 214 -29.20 -10.26 -7.31
CA ALA A 214 -29.84 -9.89 -8.57
C ALA A 214 -31.02 -8.93 -8.37
N ALA A 215 -31.91 -9.20 -7.41
CA ALA A 215 -33.02 -8.30 -7.08
C ALA A 215 -32.55 -6.91 -6.60
N LEU A 216 -31.49 -6.88 -5.77
CA LEU A 216 -30.87 -5.64 -5.32
C LEU A 216 -30.25 -4.86 -6.49
N PHE A 217 -29.62 -5.56 -7.43
CA PHE A 217 -29.09 -4.94 -8.64
C PHE A 217 -30.22 -4.36 -9.50
N ASP A 218 -31.29 -5.11 -9.74
CA ASP A 218 -32.45 -4.65 -10.52
C ASP A 218 -33.13 -3.42 -9.88
N GLN A 219 -33.27 -3.43 -8.56
CA GLN A 219 -33.88 -2.33 -7.81
C GLN A 219 -33.18 -0.97 -8.04
N HIS A 220 -31.86 -0.98 -8.29
CA HIS A 220 -31.05 0.24 -8.39
C HIS A 220 -30.48 0.50 -9.79
N PHE A 221 -30.25 -0.54 -10.58
CA PHE A 221 -29.61 -0.49 -11.89
C PHE A 221 -30.43 -1.15 -13.00
N GLY A 222 -31.62 -1.67 -12.68
CA GLY A 222 -32.53 -2.31 -13.62
C GLY A 222 -33.03 -1.37 -14.70
N LEU A 223 -33.58 -1.96 -15.77
CA LEU A 223 -34.06 -1.23 -16.95
C LEU A 223 -35.04 -0.11 -16.58
N THR A 224 -35.98 -0.39 -15.67
CA THR A 224 -36.98 0.59 -15.22
C THR A 224 -36.32 1.83 -14.59
N LYS A 225 -35.22 1.65 -13.84
CA LYS A 225 -34.50 2.77 -13.21
C LYS A 225 -33.68 3.57 -14.21
N VAL A 226 -33.05 2.88 -15.17
CA VAL A 226 -32.27 3.52 -16.24
C VAL A 226 -33.19 4.35 -17.14
N PHE A 227 -34.32 3.79 -17.61
CA PHE A 227 -35.29 4.53 -18.40
C PHE A 227 -35.94 5.69 -17.64
N ALA A 228 -36.16 5.54 -16.33
CA ALA A 228 -36.65 6.62 -15.47
C ALA A 228 -35.59 7.69 -15.13
N GLY A 229 -34.33 7.50 -15.56
CA GLY A 229 -33.23 8.42 -15.24
C GLY A 229 -32.91 8.52 -13.75
N ILE A 230 -33.28 7.51 -12.95
CA ILE A 230 -33.08 7.52 -11.50
C ILE A 230 -31.64 7.12 -11.20
N ALA A 231 -30.90 8.00 -10.53
CA ALA A 231 -29.54 7.73 -10.11
C ALA A 231 -29.52 6.69 -8.97
N ALA A 232 -28.65 5.69 -9.09
CA ALA A 232 -28.43 4.70 -8.04
C ALA A 232 -27.76 5.34 -6.80
N PRO A 233 -28.13 4.93 -5.57
CA PRO A 233 -27.45 5.39 -4.36
C PRO A 233 -25.95 5.05 -4.37
N LYS A 234 -25.12 5.97 -3.84
CA LYS A 234 -23.64 5.83 -3.82
C LYS A 234 -23.16 4.53 -3.17
N VAL A 235 -23.89 4.04 -2.16
CA VAL A 235 -23.55 2.79 -1.45
C VAL A 235 -23.56 1.60 -2.41
N TYR A 236 -24.59 1.47 -3.23
CA TYR A 236 -24.73 0.37 -4.19
C TYR A 236 -23.79 0.53 -5.38
N ILE A 237 -23.54 1.76 -5.84
CA ILE A 237 -22.49 2.02 -6.83
C ILE A 237 -21.15 1.51 -6.30
N LYS A 238 -20.78 1.84 -5.05
CA LYS A 238 -19.51 1.42 -4.46
C LYS A 238 -19.44 -0.10 -4.29
N LEU A 239 -20.51 -0.73 -3.79
CA LEU A 239 -20.60 -2.18 -3.61
C LEU A 239 -20.32 -2.93 -4.91
N PHE A 240 -21.11 -2.67 -5.96
CA PHE A 240 -20.97 -3.40 -7.21
C PHE A 240 -19.72 -2.96 -8.00
N PHE A 241 -19.21 -1.74 -7.79
CA PHE A 241 -17.92 -1.33 -8.36
C PHE A 241 -16.75 -2.09 -7.73
N GLN A 242 -16.78 -2.31 -6.41
CA GLN A 242 -15.77 -3.13 -5.73
C GLN A 242 -15.89 -4.60 -6.14
N ALA A 243 -17.11 -5.13 -6.24
CA ALA A 243 -17.35 -6.51 -6.65
C ALA A 243 -16.98 -6.78 -8.12
N SER A 244 -17.08 -5.77 -8.99
CA SER A 244 -16.65 -5.84 -10.39
C SER A 244 -15.17 -5.52 -10.61
N SER A 245 -14.47 -5.03 -9.58
CA SER A 245 -13.06 -4.68 -9.72
C SER A 245 -12.26 -5.92 -10.11
N THR A 246 -11.54 -5.85 -11.22
CA THR A 246 -10.54 -6.87 -11.52
C THR A 246 -9.43 -6.72 -10.49
N ALA A 247 -8.89 -7.82 -9.99
CA ALA A 247 -7.56 -7.83 -9.38
C ALA A 247 -6.51 -7.40 -10.42
N ASN A 248 -6.51 -6.12 -10.80
CA ASN A 248 -5.39 -5.49 -11.45
C ASN A 248 -4.30 -5.39 -10.39
N GLY A 249 -3.41 -6.39 -10.41
CA GLY A 249 -2.13 -6.40 -9.73
C GLY A 249 -1.17 -5.32 -10.24
N ASN A 250 -1.62 -4.07 -10.39
CA ASN A 250 -0.74 -2.92 -10.62
C ASN A 250 -0.15 -2.36 -9.32
N GLY A 251 -0.37 -3.03 -8.19
CA GLY A 251 0.45 -2.90 -6.96
C GLY A 251 1.46 -4.04 -6.75
N ALA A 252 1.46 -5.08 -7.59
CA ALA A 252 2.33 -6.24 -7.45
C ALA A 252 3.24 -6.41 -8.67
N LYS A 253 4.15 -5.44 -8.88
CA LYS A 253 5.38 -5.73 -9.64
C LYS A 253 6.24 -6.65 -8.76
N GLY A 254 6.13 -7.95 -8.98
CA GLY A 254 6.95 -8.92 -8.26
C GLY A 254 6.71 -10.36 -8.71
N LEU A 255 7.66 -10.84 -9.52
CA LEU A 255 7.98 -12.25 -9.76
C LEU A 255 6.97 -13.08 -10.55
N THR A 256 7.16 -13.09 -11.86
CA THR A 256 7.11 -14.34 -12.63
C THR A 256 8.50 -14.98 -12.59
N ALA A 257 8.64 -16.12 -11.91
CA ALA A 257 9.71 -17.07 -12.18
C ALA A 257 9.06 -18.43 -12.45
N ARG A 258 9.20 -18.87 -13.69
CA ARG A 258 8.82 -20.20 -14.15
C ARG A 258 9.67 -21.22 -13.38
N VAL A 259 8.99 -22.20 -12.78
CA VAL A 259 9.62 -23.47 -12.41
C VAL A 259 9.76 -24.26 -13.71
N ALA A 260 10.98 -24.43 -14.18
CA ALA A 260 11.33 -25.49 -15.11
C ALA A 260 12.11 -26.52 -14.29
N GLY A 261 11.53 -27.72 -14.15
CA GLY A 261 12.21 -28.85 -13.55
C GLY A 261 13.24 -29.44 -14.51
N SER A 262 14.36 -29.88 -13.93
CA SER A 262 15.02 -31.19 -14.11
C SER A 262 16.24 -31.19 -13.18
#